data_AF-A0A0F9DE61-F1
#
_entry.id   AF-A0A0F9DE61-F1
#
_cell.length_a   1.000
_cell.length_b   1.000
_cell.length_c   1.000
_cell.angle_alpha   90.00
_cell.angle_beta   90.00
_cell.angle_gamma   90.00
#
_symmetry.space_group_name_H-M   'P 1'
#
loop_
_entity.id
_entity.type
_entity.pdbx_description
1 polymer ?
#
loop_
_entity_poly.entity_id
_entity_poly.type
_entity_poly.pdbx_seq_one_letter_code
_entity_poly.pdbx_strand_id
1 'polypeptide(L)'
;VLLPMYGWAHQESNKKYPKGEMSFRQTIHGQSRSDRGFMVVINRNARKILISFDAESVDIRHKKWLGLVKKRVGLEELNPQPYWGFDDLEHKAGTKLLNTFYVQAEVKMERKKEYYHYTRITMLQKFGFEGFLRALEEGKVLVDFDARTGHNHGTKFRMRQDCLPMLYEKKTIII
;
A
#
# COMPACT_ATOMS: atom_id res chain seq x y z
N VAL A 1 -7.13 -14.83 2.99
CA VAL A 1 -6.25 -15.02 4.16
C VAL A 1 -6.29 -13.81 5.11
N LEU A 2 -5.82 -12.63 4.70
CA LEU A 2 -5.69 -11.47 5.62
C LEU A 2 -7.03 -10.98 6.21
N LEU A 3 -8.02 -10.64 5.38
CA LEU A 3 -9.28 -10.08 5.87
C LEU A 3 -10.04 -11.00 6.86
N PRO A 4 -10.27 -12.30 6.56
CA PRO A 4 -10.99 -13.17 7.49
C PRO A 4 -10.29 -13.35 8.84
N MET A 5 -8.95 -13.43 8.83
CA MET A 5 -8.17 -13.74 10.03
C MET A 5 -7.78 -12.49 10.82
N TYR A 6 -7.31 -11.45 10.13
CA TYR A 6 -6.74 -10.24 10.71
C TYR A 6 -7.64 -9.00 10.57
N GLY A 7 -8.81 -9.11 9.94
CA GLY A 7 -9.75 -8.00 9.80
C GLY A 7 -10.47 -7.62 11.10
N TRP A 8 -11.03 -6.41 11.11
CA TRP A 8 -11.88 -5.87 12.18
C TRP A 8 -13.23 -5.42 11.63
N ALA A 9 -14.21 -5.16 12.51
CA ALA A 9 -15.52 -4.68 12.10
C ALA A 9 -15.41 -3.34 11.35
N HIS A 10 -16.10 -3.23 10.22
CA HIS A 10 -16.16 -1.98 9.46
C HIS A 10 -16.99 -0.93 10.23
N GLN A 11 -16.50 0.32 10.30
CA GLN A 11 -17.16 1.41 11.07
C GLN A 11 -18.61 1.70 10.61
N GLU A 12 -18.84 1.53 9.31
CA GLU A 12 -20.17 1.64 8.67
C GLU A 12 -20.94 0.30 8.55
N SER A 13 -20.56 -0.74 9.29
CA SER A 13 -21.34 -1.99 9.34
C SER A 13 -22.69 -1.74 10.01
N ASN A 14 -23.75 -2.33 9.46
CA ASN A 14 -25.14 -2.11 9.86
C ASN A 14 -25.60 -0.64 9.70
N LYS A 15 -24.91 0.13 8.85
CA LYS A 15 -25.27 1.48 8.41
C LYS A 15 -25.28 1.48 6.88
N LYS A 16 -24.17 1.90 6.25
CA LYS A 16 -23.96 1.84 4.80
C LYS A 16 -23.77 0.41 4.28
N TYR A 17 -23.23 -0.48 5.11
CA TYR A 17 -22.95 -1.88 4.73
C TYR A 17 -23.74 -2.88 5.56
N PRO A 18 -23.94 -4.12 5.08
CA PRO A 18 -24.62 -5.16 5.83
C PRO A 18 -24.03 -5.41 7.22
N LYS A 19 -24.85 -5.99 8.09
CA LYS A 19 -24.42 -6.44 9.41
C LYS A 19 -23.31 -7.48 9.27
N GLY A 20 -22.22 -7.30 10.00
CA GLY A 20 -21.05 -8.19 9.94
C GLY A 20 -20.02 -7.83 8.87
N GLU A 21 -20.14 -6.68 8.20
CA GLU A 21 -19.10 -6.17 7.31
C GLU A 21 -17.77 -6.02 8.07
N MET A 22 -16.74 -6.66 7.55
CA MET A 22 -15.37 -6.61 8.07
C MET A 22 -14.49 -5.77 7.15
N SER A 23 -13.38 -5.27 7.68
CA SER A 23 -12.40 -4.46 6.98
C SER A 23 -10.99 -4.93 7.32
N PHE A 24 -10.13 -4.93 6.30
CA PHE A 24 -8.69 -5.02 6.44
C PHE A 24 -8.13 -3.94 5.54
N ARG A 25 -8.06 -2.73 6.10
CA ARG A 25 -7.59 -1.54 5.40
C ARG A 25 -6.45 -0.93 6.17
N GLN A 26 -5.27 -0.94 5.56
CA GLN A 26 -4.08 -0.37 6.16
C GLN A 26 -3.06 -0.04 5.09
N THR A 27 -2.31 1.04 5.35
CA THR A 27 -1.17 1.45 4.56
C THR A 27 0.09 1.21 5.38
N ILE A 28 1.01 0.40 4.86
CA ILE A 28 2.22 -0.04 5.56
C ILE A 28 3.48 0.23 4.71
N HIS A 29 4.66 0.23 5.35
CA HIS A 29 5.93 0.54 4.70
C HIS A 29 7.10 -0.29 5.26
N GLY A 30 8.31 -0.08 4.73
CA GLY A 30 9.51 -0.84 5.10
C GLY A 30 10.25 -0.36 6.35
N GLN A 31 10.04 0.88 6.79
CA GLN A 31 10.81 1.45 7.91
C GLN A 31 10.36 1.02 9.31
N SER A 32 9.06 0.76 9.50
CA SER A 32 8.53 0.41 10.81
C SER A 32 7.21 -0.36 10.71
N ARG A 33 6.87 -1.03 11.81
CA ARG A 33 5.58 -1.69 12.01
C ARG A 33 4.46 -0.65 12.08
N SER A 34 3.28 -1.01 11.57
CA SER A 34 2.05 -0.27 11.79
C SER A 34 1.56 -0.44 13.22
N ASP A 35 0.55 0.35 13.62
CA ASP A 35 -0.10 0.20 14.92
C ASP A 35 -0.75 -1.19 15.14
N ARG A 36 -0.96 -1.94 14.07
CA ARG A 36 -1.44 -3.32 14.06
C ARG A 36 -0.33 -4.35 13.81
N GLY A 37 0.93 -3.95 13.90
CA GLY A 37 2.08 -4.84 13.85
C GLY A 37 2.48 -5.33 12.46
N PHE A 38 1.96 -4.74 11.40
CA PHE A 38 2.30 -5.13 10.02
C PHE A 38 3.41 -4.27 9.44
N MET A 39 4.29 -4.86 8.63
CA MET A 39 5.37 -4.16 7.94
C MET A 39 5.66 -4.80 6.58
N VAL A 40 6.21 -4.02 5.66
CA VAL A 40 6.75 -4.51 4.39
C VAL A 40 8.20 -4.93 4.61
N VAL A 41 8.58 -6.12 4.18
CA VAL A 41 9.97 -6.62 4.28
C VAL A 41 10.50 -6.89 2.89
N ILE A 42 11.64 -6.29 2.54
CA ILE A 42 12.31 -6.50 1.25
C ILE A 42 13.39 -7.56 1.48
N ASN A 43 13.11 -8.80 1.09
CA ASN A 43 14.07 -9.89 1.16
C ASN A 43 14.83 -9.99 -0.16
N ARG A 44 15.98 -9.31 -0.23
CA ARG A 44 16.84 -9.26 -1.42
C ARG A 44 17.43 -10.63 -1.78
N ASN A 45 17.79 -11.43 -0.78
CA ASN A 45 18.35 -12.77 -0.98
C ASN A 45 17.34 -13.71 -1.63
N ALA A 46 16.10 -13.71 -1.14
CA ALA A 46 15.02 -14.52 -1.69
C ALA A 46 14.30 -13.86 -2.88
N ARG A 47 14.71 -12.64 -3.27
CA ARG A 47 14.11 -11.82 -4.34
C ARG A 47 12.59 -11.65 -4.18
N LYS A 48 12.14 -11.30 -2.96
CA LYS A 48 10.72 -11.15 -2.62
C LYS A 48 10.44 -9.93 -1.75
N ILE A 49 9.28 -9.31 -1.97
CA ILE A 49 8.67 -8.35 -1.05
C ILE A 49 7.64 -9.12 -0.24
N LEU A 50 7.77 -9.13 1.08
CA LEU A 50 6.97 -9.90 2.02
C LEU A 50 6.15 -8.95 2.90
N ILE A 51 5.03 -9.44 3.41
CA ILE A 51 4.35 -8.79 4.54
C ILE A 51 4.67 -9.56 5.79
N SER A 52 5.15 -8.88 6.82
CA SER A 52 5.41 -9.47 8.12
C SER A 52 4.41 -8.97 9.15
N PHE A 53 4.05 -9.82 10.09
CA PHE A 53 3.21 -9.52 11.25
C PHE A 53 3.97 -9.83 12.54
N ASP A 54 3.92 -8.91 13.49
CA ASP A 54 4.49 -9.08 14.82
C ASP A 54 3.47 -8.61 15.87
N ALA A 55 2.96 -9.57 16.65
CA ALA A 55 1.95 -9.33 17.67
C ALA A 55 2.47 -8.49 18.85
N GLU A 56 3.77 -8.51 19.13
CA GLU A 56 4.37 -7.74 20.24
C GLU A 56 4.45 -6.25 19.91
N SER A 57 4.57 -5.92 18.62
CA SER A 57 4.57 -4.53 18.13
C SER A 57 3.17 -3.90 18.02
N VAL A 58 2.10 -4.63 18.34
CA VAL A 58 0.72 -4.13 18.25
C VAL A 58 0.45 -3.12 19.36
N ASP A 59 -0.03 -1.94 18.96
CA ASP A 59 -0.37 -0.86 19.88
C ASP A 59 -1.49 -1.29 20.84
N ILE A 60 -1.36 -0.90 22.12
CA ILE A 60 -2.28 -1.25 23.21
C ILE A 60 -3.75 -0.92 22.89
N ARG A 61 -4.01 0.10 22.08
CA ARG A 61 -5.37 0.47 21.65
C ARG A 61 -6.07 -0.64 20.86
N HIS A 62 -5.30 -1.53 20.23
CA HIS A 62 -5.80 -2.66 19.44
C HIS A 62 -5.84 -3.97 20.21
N LYS A 63 -5.65 -3.98 21.54
CA LYS A 63 -5.67 -5.19 22.39
C LYS A 63 -6.91 -6.07 22.18
N LYS A 64 -8.10 -5.46 22.02
CA LYS A 64 -9.35 -6.21 21.73
C LYS A 64 -9.29 -6.93 20.40
N TRP A 65 -8.80 -6.25 19.35
CA TRP A 65 -8.60 -6.85 18.04
C TRP A 65 -7.55 -7.95 18.08
N LEU A 66 -6.42 -7.73 18.75
CA LEU A 66 -5.36 -8.73 18.91
C LEU A 66 -5.86 -10.00 19.61
N GLY A 67 -6.73 -9.87 20.61
CA GLY A 67 -7.40 -11.00 21.25
C GLY A 67 -8.29 -11.81 20.30
N LEU A 68 -8.91 -11.17 19.28
CA LEU A 68 -9.65 -11.86 18.23
C LEU A 68 -8.71 -12.55 17.25
N VAL A 69 -7.61 -11.90 16.87
CA VAL A 69 -6.57 -12.51 16.01
C VAL A 69 -6.01 -13.77 16.66
N LYS A 70 -5.64 -13.71 17.95
CA LYS A 70 -5.18 -14.87 18.73
C LYS A 70 -6.14 -16.06 18.65
N LYS A 71 -7.45 -15.80 18.76
CA LYS A 71 -8.49 -16.84 18.69
C LYS A 71 -8.70 -17.40 17.28
N ARG A 72 -8.45 -16.61 16.23
CA ARG A 72 -8.70 -17.00 14.83
C ARG A 72 -7.51 -17.74 14.21
N VAL A 73 -6.29 -17.28 14.47
CA VAL A 73 -5.09 -17.72 13.73
C VAL A 73 -3.83 -17.80 14.58
N GLY A 74 -3.90 -17.47 15.88
CA GLY A 74 -2.72 -17.37 16.74
C GLY A 74 -2.05 -16.00 16.67
N LEU A 75 -0.86 -15.88 17.28
CA LEU A 75 -0.08 -14.63 17.34
C LEU A 75 1.32 -14.77 16.72
N GLU A 76 1.58 -15.92 16.10
CA GLU A 76 2.82 -16.16 15.35
C GLU A 76 2.86 -15.32 14.06
N GLU A 77 4.02 -15.30 13.41
CA GLU A 77 4.18 -14.74 12.07
C GLU A 77 3.21 -15.38 11.05
N LEU A 78 2.91 -14.65 9.98
CA LEU A 78 2.02 -15.09 8.91
C LEU A 78 2.48 -16.41 8.28
N ASN A 79 1.61 -17.43 8.29
CA ASN A 79 1.87 -18.71 7.65
C ASN A 79 0.64 -19.20 6.83
N PRO A 80 0.73 -19.24 5.48
CA PRO A 80 1.86 -18.80 4.65
C PRO A 80 1.99 -17.26 4.64
N GLN A 81 3.22 -16.78 4.51
CA GLN A 81 3.51 -15.35 4.41
C GLN A 81 3.21 -14.85 2.99
N PRO A 82 2.33 -13.84 2.80
CA PRO A 82 2.05 -13.31 1.48
C PRO A 82 3.24 -12.52 0.94
N TYR A 83 3.50 -12.65 -0.36
CA TYR A 83 4.65 -12.04 -1.01
C TYR A 83 4.41 -11.68 -2.47
N TRP A 84 5.28 -10.83 -2.99
CA TRP A 84 5.49 -10.60 -4.43
C TRP A 84 6.93 -10.94 -4.79
N GLY A 85 7.12 -11.77 -5.81
CA GLY A 85 8.45 -12.02 -6.38
C GLY A 85 8.95 -10.77 -7.11
N PHE A 86 10.26 -10.53 -7.08
CA PHE A 86 10.86 -9.39 -7.78
C PHE A 86 10.59 -9.45 -9.28
N ASP A 87 10.79 -10.61 -9.90
CA ASP A 87 10.65 -10.77 -11.36
C ASP A 87 9.22 -10.45 -11.84
N ASP A 88 8.21 -10.98 -11.14
CA ASP A 88 6.80 -10.72 -11.45
C ASP A 88 6.45 -9.24 -11.30
N LEU A 89 6.95 -8.60 -10.25
CA LEU A 89 6.63 -7.21 -9.95
C LEU A 89 7.39 -6.26 -10.88
N GLU A 90 8.66 -6.54 -11.16
CA GLU A 90 9.49 -5.83 -12.12
C GLU A 90 8.88 -5.89 -13.51
N HIS A 91 8.44 -7.07 -13.97
CA HIS A 91 7.80 -7.20 -15.27
C HIS A 91 6.50 -6.39 -15.35
N LYS A 92 5.65 -6.46 -14.33
CA LYS A 92 4.37 -5.71 -14.27
C LYS A 92 4.60 -4.21 -14.19
N ALA A 93 5.51 -3.76 -13.33
CA ALA A 93 5.81 -2.35 -13.14
C ALA A 93 6.55 -1.79 -14.36
N GLY A 94 7.58 -2.47 -14.84
CA GLY A 94 8.38 -2.09 -15.99
C GLY A 94 7.54 -1.97 -17.27
N THR A 95 6.61 -2.89 -17.52
CA THR A 95 5.72 -2.80 -18.70
C THR A 95 4.79 -1.59 -18.63
N LYS A 96 4.22 -1.31 -17.46
CA LYS A 96 3.23 -0.24 -17.30
C LYS A 96 3.84 1.15 -17.09
N LEU A 97 5.00 1.21 -16.45
CA LEU A 97 5.61 2.45 -15.96
C LEU A 97 6.90 2.80 -16.68
N LEU A 98 7.34 2.07 -17.72
CA LEU A 98 8.62 2.29 -18.40
C LEU A 98 8.91 3.77 -18.65
N ASN A 99 7.94 4.45 -19.27
CA ASN A 99 7.94 5.90 -19.51
C ASN A 99 6.54 6.45 -19.18
N THR A 100 6.45 7.56 -18.47
CA THR A 100 5.17 8.16 -18.07
C THR A 100 5.21 9.69 -18.14
N PHE A 101 4.03 10.30 -18.30
CA PHE A 101 3.86 11.73 -18.04
C PHE A 101 3.23 11.89 -16.65
N TYR A 102 3.94 12.60 -15.77
CA TYR A 102 3.42 13.02 -14.49
C TYR A 102 2.79 14.41 -14.62
N VAL A 103 1.46 14.46 -14.57
CA VAL A 103 0.66 15.67 -14.73
C VAL A 103 0.17 16.13 -13.36
N GLN A 104 0.44 17.40 -13.03
CA GLN A 104 0.00 18.03 -11.79
C GLN A 104 -1.08 19.07 -12.11
N ALA A 105 -2.09 19.14 -11.25
CA ALA A 105 -3.18 20.09 -11.37
C ALA A 105 -3.41 20.82 -10.05
N GLU A 106 -3.73 22.11 -10.14
CA GLU A 106 -4.37 22.87 -9.08
C GLU A 106 -5.86 22.54 -9.06
N VAL A 107 -6.44 22.45 -7.85
CA VAL A 107 -7.84 22.07 -7.66
C VAL A 107 -8.59 23.22 -7.01
N LYS A 108 -9.74 23.57 -7.59
CA LYS A 108 -10.67 24.57 -7.04
C LYS A 108 -12.05 23.95 -6.91
N MET A 109 -12.71 24.18 -5.77
CA MET A 109 -14.12 23.84 -5.58
C MET A 109 -14.98 25.10 -5.67
N GLU A 110 -15.96 25.13 -6.57
CA GLU A 110 -16.90 26.24 -6.73
C GLU A 110 -18.30 25.71 -6.99
N ARG A 111 -19.29 26.21 -6.23
CA ARG A 111 -20.71 25.78 -6.33
C ARG A 111 -20.87 24.24 -6.33
N LYS A 112 -20.14 23.55 -5.45
CA LYS A 112 -20.10 22.07 -5.33
C LYS A 112 -19.58 21.33 -6.57
N LYS A 113 -18.92 22.02 -7.50
CA LYS A 113 -18.22 21.43 -8.63
C LYS A 113 -16.71 21.57 -8.42
N GLU A 114 -15.98 20.51 -8.73
CA GLU A 114 -14.53 20.47 -8.65
C GLU A 114 -13.93 20.78 -10.03
N TYR A 115 -12.98 21.70 -10.07
CA TYR A 115 -12.30 22.17 -11.26
C TYR A 115 -10.82 21.86 -11.15
N TYR A 116 -10.21 21.47 -12.26
CA TYR A 116 -8.81 21.10 -12.37
C TYR A 116 -8.11 22.03 -13.37
N HIS A 117 -7.05 22.67 -12.93
CA HIS A 117 -6.17 23.46 -13.78
C HIS A 117 -4.82 22.74 -13.87
N TYR A 118 -4.52 22.11 -15.01
CA TYR A 118 -3.27 21.39 -15.21
C TYR A 118 -2.12 22.38 -15.37
N THR A 119 -1.22 22.42 -14.39
CA THR A 119 -0.19 23.47 -14.28
C THR A 119 1.21 23.00 -14.58
N ARG A 120 1.47 21.68 -14.51
CA ARG A 120 2.80 21.14 -14.73
C ARG A 120 2.76 19.75 -15.33
N ILE A 121 3.61 19.52 -16.33
CA ILE A 121 3.78 18.21 -16.96
C ILE A 121 5.26 17.83 -16.91
N THR A 122 5.56 16.69 -16.31
CA THR A 122 6.91 16.12 -16.28
C THR A 122 6.93 14.81 -17.05
N MET A 123 7.76 14.71 -18.08
CA MET A 123 8.07 13.44 -18.74
C MET A 123 9.10 12.68 -17.91
N LEU A 124 8.77 11.45 -17.55
CA LEU A 124 9.60 10.53 -16.76
C LEU A 124 9.94 9.33 -17.63
N GLN A 125 11.23 9.00 -17.74
CA GLN A 125 11.69 7.96 -18.66
C GLN A 125 12.62 6.97 -17.98
N LYS A 126 12.54 5.71 -18.41
CA LYS A 126 13.29 4.57 -17.91
C LYS A 126 13.07 4.32 -16.41
N PHE A 127 11.91 3.74 -16.09
CA PHE A 127 11.62 3.26 -14.74
C PHE A 127 12.68 2.27 -14.26
N GLY A 128 13.20 2.47 -13.05
CA GLY A 128 14.19 1.61 -12.41
C GLY A 128 13.60 0.83 -11.24
N PHE A 129 13.57 -0.50 -11.35
CA PHE A 129 13.02 -1.37 -10.30
C PHE A 129 13.82 -1.31 -8.99
N GLU A 130 15.14 -1.19 -9.04
CA GLU A 130 15.96 -0.98 -7.84
C GLU A 130 15.64 0.33 -7.12
N GLY A 131 15.29 1.39 -7.85
CA GLY A 131 14.79 2.64 -7.26
C GLY A 131 13.48 2.43 -6.51
N PHE A 132 12.60 1.59 -7.05
CA PHE A 132 11.35 1.20 -6.41
C PHE A 132 11.57 0.36 -5.13
N LEU A 133 12.50 -0.60 -5.15
CA LEU A 133 12.85 -1.39 -3.97
C LEU A 133 13.40 -0.51 -2.84
N ARG A 134 14.33 0.41 -3.16
CA ARG A 134 14.83 1.38 -2.17
C ARG A 134 13.72 2.28 -1.63
N ALA A 135 12.82 2.73 -2.49
CA ALA A 135 11.70 3.58 -2.06
C ALA A 135 10.73 2.84 -1.12
N LEU A 136 10.57 1.52 -1.24
CA LEU A 136 9.82 0.69 -0.28
C LEU A 136 10.55 0.59 1.07
N GLU A 137 11.86 0.34 1.05
CA GLU A 137 12.72 0.28 2.25
C GLU A 137 12.67 1.62 3.01
N GLU A 138 12.75 2.73 2.28
CA GLU A 138 12.72 4.10 2.82
C GLU A 138 11.31 4.61 3.13
N GLY A 139 10.26 3.80 2.95
CA GLY A 139 8.87 4.20 3.23
C GLY A 139 8.34 5.37 2.39
N LYS A 140 8.95 5.60 1.22
CA LYS A 140 8.47 6.55 0.20
C LYS A 140 7.39 5.91 -0.65
N VAL A 141 7.55 4.61 -0.95
CA VAL A 141 6.49 3.73 -1.48
C VAL A 141 5.89 2.96 -0.31
N LEU A 142 4.56 2.86 -0.30
CA LEU A 142 3.73 2.23 0.71
C LEU A 142 2.92 1.10 0.06
N VAL A 143 2.61 0.06 0.81
CA VAL A 143 1.68 -1.00 0.41
C VAL A 143 0.33 -0.75 1.07
N ASP A 144 -0.70 -0.58 0.26
CA ASP A 144 -2.05 -0.26 0.69
C ASP A 144 -2.98 -1.47 0.49
N PHE A 145 -3.42 -2.05 1.59
CA PHE A 145 -4.48 -3.05 1.62
C PHE A 145 -5.82 -2.35 1.69
N ASP A 146 -6.73 -2.71 0.78
CA ASP A 146 -8.04 -2.06 0.67
C ASP A 146 -9.15 -3.08 0.43
N ALA A 147 -9.45 -3.86 1.47
CA ALA A 147 -10.41 -4.95 1.42
C ALA A 147 -11.49 -4.84 2.50
N ARG A 148 -12.69 -5.27 2.12
CA ARG A 148 -13.87 -5.47 2.97
C ARG A 148 -14.61 -6.75 2.55
N THR A 149 -15.52 -7.28 3.39
CA THR A 149 -16.11 -8.61 3.20
C THR A 149 -16.65 -8.85 1.79
N GLY A 150 -17.36 -7.87 1.23
CA GLY A 150 -17.95 -7.97 -0.10
C GLY A 150 -17.14 -7.34 -1.24
N HIS A 151 -15.96 -6.78 -0.99
CA HIS A 151 -15.23 -6.04 -2.02
C HIS A 151 -13.73 -5.90 -1.72
N ASN A 152 -12.90 -6.13 -2.73
CA ASN A 152 -11.46 -5.92 -2.64
C ASN A 152 -11.02 -5.01 -3.79
N HIS A 153 -10.50 -3.82 -3.48
CA HIS A 153 -10.01 -2.86 -4.48
C HIS A 153 -8.64 -3.25 -5.07
N GLY A 154 -8.06 -4.36 -4.61
CA GLY A 154 -6.70 -4.75 -4.92
C GLY A 154 -5.69 -4.11 -3.98
N THR A 155 -4.56 -4.81 -3.80
CA THR A 155 -3.41 -4.24 -3.09
C THR A 155 -2.72 -3.22 -3.99
N LYS A 156 -2.38 -2.05 -3.46
CA LYS A 156 -1.81 -0.95 -4.24
C LYS A 156 -0.42 -0.62 -3.71
N PHE A 157 0.52 -0.39 -4.63
CA PHE A 157 1.75 0.33 -4.32
C PHE A 157 1.46 1.81 -4.49
N ARG A 158 1.45 2.55 -3.38
CA ARG A 158 1.21 3.98 -3.34
C ARG A 158 2.49 4.70 -3.02
N MET A 159 2.59 5.96 -3.39
CA MET A 159 3.80 6.73 -3.14
C MET A 159 3.45 8.15 -2.74
N ARG A 160 4.33 8.78 -1.97
CA ARG A 160 4.26 10.21 -1.67
C ARG A 160 4.36 11.03 -2.97
N GLN A 161 3.58 12.10 -3.04
CA GLN A 161 3.28 12.81 -4.29
C GLN A 161 4.52 13.37 -5.01
N ASP A 162 5.53 13.77 -4.26
CA ASP A 162 6.79 14.36 -4.71
C ASP A 162 7.88 13.33 -5.06
N CYS A 163 7.67 12.06 -4.74
CA CYS A 163 8.71 11.04 -4.87
C CYS A 163 8.74 10.38 -6.26
N LEU A 164 7.69 10.47 -7.08
CA LEU A 164 7.63 9.74 -8.36
C LEU A 164 8.83 9.92 -9.29
N PRO A 165 9.37 11.14 -9.48
CA PRO A 165 10.52 11.32 -10.35
C PRO A 165 11.77 10.55 -9.91
N MET A 166 11.90 10.17 -8.63
CA MET A 166 13.06 9.43 -8.14
C MET A 166 13.16 7.99 -8.69
N LEU A 167 12.05 7.46 -9.21
CA LEU A 167 11.97 6.10 -9.75
C LEU A 167 12.45 6.00 -11.21
N TYR A 168 12.91 7.10 -11.80
CA TYR A 168 13.22 7.20 -13.21
C TYR A 168 14.62 7.78 -13.43
N GLU A 169 15.32 7.29 -14.46
CA GLU A 169 16.66 7.79 -14.80
C GLU A 169 16.61 9.21 -15.38
N LYS A 170 15.55 9.55 -16.12
CA LYS A 170 15.44 10.84 -16.80
C LYS A 170 14.11 11.53 -16.50
N LYS A 171 14.22 12.83 -16.20
CA LYS A 171 13.13 13.76 -15.90
C LYS A 171 13.24 14.99 -16.79
N THR A 172 12.19 15.28 -17.54
CA THR A 172 12.10 16.49 -18.39
C THR A 172 10.83 17.25 -18.02
N ILE A 173 10.94 18.50 -17.60
CA ILE A 173 9.78 19.38 -17.41
C ILE A 173 9.34 19.87 -18.79
N ILE A 174 8.06 19.70 -19.11
CA ILE A 174 7.47 20.07 -20.40
C ILE A 174 6.75 21.41 -20.31
N ILE A 175 5.92 21.55 -19.27
CA ILE A 175 5.21 22.76 -18.86
C ILE A 175 5.44 22.92 -17.37
#